data_AF-A0A943QHB2-F1
#
_entry.id   AF-A0A943QHB2-F1
#
_cell.length_a   1.000
_cell.length_b   1.000
_cell.length_c   1.000
_cell.angle_alpha   90.00
_cell.angle_beta   90.00
_cell.angle_gamma   90.00
#
_symmetry.space_group_name_H-M   'P 1'
#
loop_
_entity.id
_entity.type
_entity.pdbx_description
1 polymer ?
#
loop_
_entity_poly.entity_id
_entity_poly.type
_entity_poly.pdbx_seq_one_letter_code
_entity_poly.pdbx_strand_id
1 'polypeptide(L)' 'MKNQLKYFLSGIIIILFSSPIGYFMINALYSNKNLSGEYTTLLNGFIHSVMTIGILVFTIGLINIIIEKKHK' A
#
# COMPACT_ATOMS: atom_id res chain seq x y z
N MET A 1 -18.40 8.12 10.90
CA MET A 1 -17.28 9.08 10.70
C MET A 1 -15.89 8.71 11.24
N LYS A 2 -15.62 8.64 12.57
CA LYS A 2 -14.21 8.59 13.09
C LYS A 2 -13.36 7.42 12.59
N ASN A 3 -13.93 6.23 12.39
CA ASN A 3 -13.15 5.06 11.97
C ASN A 3 -13.01 4.93 10.44
N GLN A 4 -13.94 5.46 9.65
CA GLN A 4 -13.85 5.38 8.18
C GLN A 4 -12.82 6.36 7.64
N LEU A 5 -12.76 7.55 8.24
CA LEU A 5 -11.72 8.52 7.94
C LEU A 5 -10.32 7.95 8.25
N LYS A 6 -10.20 7.12 9.30
CA LYS A 6 -8.96 6.41 9.62
C LYS A 6 -8.58 5.43 8.51
N TYR A 7 -9.51 4.61 8.00
CA TYR A 7 -9.22 3.67 6.90
C TYR A 7 -8.84 4.40 5.61
N PHE A 8 -9.56 5.48 5.30
CA PHE A 8 -9.24 6.33 4.15
C PHE A 8 -7.83 6.91 4.25
N LEU A 9 -7.49 7.54 5.39
CA LEU A 9 -6.17 8.12 5.63
C LEU A 9 -5.08 7.05 5.69
N SER A 10 -5.34 5.90 6.31
CA SER A 10 -4.37 4.81 6.37
C SER A 10 -4.05 4.25 4.99
N GLY A 11 -5.04 4.17 4.08
CA GLY A 11 -4.80 3.77 2.69
C GLY A 11 -3.83 4.72 1.97
N ILE A 12 -4.03 6.03 2.14
CA ILE A 12 -3.12 7.05 1.58
C ILE A 12 -1.71 6.90 2.16
N ILE A 13 -1.58 6.72 3.48
CA ILE A 13 -0.29 6.53 4.13
C ILE A 13 0.41 5.29 3.56
N ILE A 14 -0.28 4.16 3.41
CA ILE A 14 0.29 2.93 2.83
C ILE A 14 0.79 3.19 1.40
N ILE A 15 0.04 3.91 0.58
CA ILE A 15 0.44 4.26 -0.79
C ILE A 15 1.70 5.12 -0.80
N LEU A 16 1.77 6.16 0.04
CA LEU A 16 2.94 7.05 0.11
C LEU A 16 4.20 6.34 0.60
N PHE A 17 4.06 5.39 1.52
CA PHE A 17 5.17 4.60 2.05
C PHE A 17 5.47 3.33 1.23
N SER A 18 4.74 3.06 0.15
CA SER A 18 4.93 1.84 -0.66
C SER A 18 6.34 1.72 -1.24
N SER A 19 6.93 2.83 -1.70
CA SER A 19 8.29 2.87 -2.22
C SER A 19 9.35 2.55 -1.15
N PRO A 20 9.44 3.28 -0.02
CA PRO A 20 10.41 2.95 1.02
C PRO A 20 10.22 1.55 1.61
N ILE A 21 8.97 1.08 1.74
CA ILE A 21 8.69 -0.30 2.16
C ILE A 21 9.22 -1.31 1.13
N GLY A 22 9.02 -1.08 -0.17
CA GLY A 22 9.52 -1.96 -1.23
C GLY A 22 11.05 -2.09 -1.21
N TYR A 23 11.77 -0.98 -1.05
CA TYR A 23 13.23 -1.01 -0.89
C TYR A 23 13.65 -1.77 0.37
N PHE A 24 12.96 -1.53 1.49
CA PHE A 24 13.22 -2.25 2.73
C PHE A 24 13.01 -3.77 2.59
N MET A 25 11.92 -4.19 1.93
CA MET A 25 11.59 -5.60 1.72
C MET A 25 12.64 -6.32 0.88
N ILE A 26 13.13 -5.71 -0.20
CA ILE A 26 14.21 -6.31 -1.00
C ILE A 26 15.49 -6.43 -0.18
N ASN A 27 15.90 -5.37 0.50
CA ASN A 27 17.13 -5.42 1.30
C ASN A 27 17.02 -6.45 2.44
N ALA A 28 15.84 -6.61 3.04
CA ALA A 28 15.63 -7.59 4.11
C ALA A 28 15.64 -9.04 3.58
N LEU A 29 14.94 -9.31 2.48
CA LEU A 29 14.76 -10.67 1.96
C LEU A 29 15.92 -11.15 1.07
N TYR A 30 16.63 -10.22 0.43
CA TYR A 30 17.66 -10.51 -0.57
C TYR A 30 19.03 -9.89 -0.24
N SER A 31 19.29 -9.54 1.03
CA SER A 31 20.51 -8.85 1.51
C SER A 31 21.85 -9.39 0.99
N ASN A 32 21.92 -10.67 0.60
CA ASN A 32 23.14 -11.34 0.14
C ASN A 32 22.97 -12.05 -1.22
N LYS A 33 21.97 -11.67 -2.01
CA LYS A 33 21.68 -12.27 -3.32
C LYS A 33 22.14 -11.33 -4.42
N ASN A 34 22.86 -11.86 -5.42
CA ASN A 34 23.11 -11.10 -6.64
C ASN A 34 21.81 -11.01 -7.45
N LEU A 35 21.21 -9.83 -7.48
CA LEU A 35 19.95 -9.55 -8.19
C LEU A 35 20.19 -8.83 -9.53
N SER A 36 21.40 -8.92 -10.10
CA SER A 36 21.71 -8.31 -11.39
C SER A 36 20.72 -8.75 -12.47
N GLY A 37 19.98 -7.80 -13.04
CA GLY A 37 18.95 -8.04 -14.06
C GLY A 37 17.54 -8.28 -13.53
N GLU A 38 17.37 -8.65 -12.25
CA GLU A 38 16.05 -8.94 -11.64
C GLU A 38 15.63 -7.91 -10.57
N TYR A 39 16.58 -7.11 -10.06
CA TYR A 39 16.37 -6.17 -8.97
C TYR A 39 15.19 -5.22 -9.21
N THR A 40 15.14 -4.60 -10.40
CA THR A 40 14.11 -3.62 -10.76
C THR A 40 12.72 -4.26 -10.83
N THR A 41 12.63 -5.45 -11.42
CA THR A 41 11.39 -6.21 -11.54
C THR A 41 10.84 -6.61 -10.17
N LEU A 42 11.70 -7.15 -9.30
CA LEU A 42 11.32 -7.49 -7.93
C LEU A 42 10.91 -6.23 -7.15
N LEU A 43 11.65 -5.13 -7.29
CA LEU A 43 11.39 -3.90 -6.55
C LEU A 43 10.03 -3.34 -6.92
N ASN A 44 9.75 -3.24 -8.21
CA ASN A 44 8.45 -2.81 -8.70
C ASN A 44 7.35 -3.79 -8.25
N GLY A 45 7.61 -5.10 -8.24
CA GLY A 45 6.69 -6.10 -7.71
C GLY A 45 6.30 -5.83 -6.26
N PHE A 46 7.27 -5.58 -5.38
CA PHE A 46 7.01 -5.24 -3.98
C PHE A 46 6.27 -3.91 -3.83
N ILE A 47 6.73 -2.85 -4.52
CA ILE A 47 6.10 -1.52 -4.46
C ILE A 47 4.64 -1.59 -4.92
N HIS A 48 4.38 -2.21 -6.08
CA HIS A 48 3.02 -2.33 -6.61
C HIS A 48 2.12 -3.20 -5.73
N SER A 49 2.65 -4.24 -5.10
CA SER A 49 1.89 -5.05 -4.15
C SER A 49 1.46 -4.22 -2.94
N VAL A 50 2.37 -3.46 -2.33
CA VAL A 50 2.05 -2.57 -1.19
C VAL A 50 1.10 -1.45 -1.61
N MET A 51 1.30 -0.88 -2.80
CA MET A 51 0.41 0.13 -3.36
C MET A 51 -1.01 -0.42 -3.57
N THR A 52 -1.14 -1.66 -4.04
CA THR A 52 -2.43 -2.34 -4.22
C THR A 52 -3.15 -2.53 -2.89
N ILE A 53 -2.43 -2.95 -1.84
CA ILE A 53 -2.98 -3.03 -0.48
C ILE A 53 -3.50 -1.65 -0.03
N GLY A 54 -2.72 -0.59 -0.26
CA GLY A 54 -3.12 0.77 0.07
C GLY A 54 -4.38 1.22 -0.68
N ILE A 55 -4.49 0.91 -1.98
CA ILE A 55 -5.67 1.19 -2.81
C ILE A 55 -6.91 0.44 -2.28
N LEU A 56 -6.78 -0.84 -1.90
CA LEU A 56 -7.89 -1.62 -1.35
C LEU A 56 -8.38 -1.02 -0.03
N VAL A 57 -7.47 -0.70 0.89
CA VAL A 57 -7.80 -0.06 2.17
C VAL A 57 -8.46 1.30 1.97
N PHE A 58 -7.92 2.11 1.05
CA PHE A 58 -8.49 3.39 0.66
C PHE A 58 -9.92 3.25 0.13
N THR A 59 -10.14 2.30 -0.77
CA THR A 59 -11.45 2.05 -1.40
C THR A 59 -12.49 1.60 -0.38
N ILE A 60 -12.12 0.73 0.56
CA ILE A 60 -13.00 0.32 1.68
C ILE A 60 -13.39 1.53 2.53
N GLY A 61 -12.43 2.40 2.86
CA GLY A 61 -12.70 3.65 3.58
C GLY A 61 -13.70 4.55 2.83
N LEU A 62 -13.51 4.70 1.51
CA LEU A 62 -14.33 5.54 0.64
C LEU A 62 -15.76 4.99 0.51
N ILE A 63 -15.92 3.69 0.23
CA ILE A 63 -17.23 3.02 0.16
C ILE A 63 -18.00 3.20 1.47
N ASN A 64 -17.35 3.02 2.61
CA ASN A 64 -18.00 3.16 3.90
C ASN A 64 -18.49 4.59 4.17
N ILE A 65 -17.75 5.62 3.71
CA ILE A 65 -18.18 7.03 3.81
C ILE A 65 -19.42 7.27 2.94
N ILE A 66 -19.45 6.73 1.72
CA ILE A 66 -20.59 6.87 0.80
C ILE A 66 -21.83 6.20 1.38
N ILE A 67 -21.71 4.98 1.92
CA ILE A 67 -22.83 4.24 2.52
C ILE A 67 -23.38 4.98 3.74
N GLU A 68 -22.54 5.48 4.66
CA GLU A 68 -23.01 6.24 5.82
C GLU A 68 -23.75 7.52 5.38
N LYS A 69 -23.27 8.21 4.35
CA LYS A 69 -23.93 9.41 3.82
C LYS A 69 -25.29 9.11 3.18
N LYS A 70 -25.52 7.90 2.66
CA LYS A 70 -26.79 7.48 2.06
C LYS A 70 -27.84 7.06 3.09
N HIS A 71 -27.40 6.61 4.27
CA HIS A 71 -28.28 6.15 5.36
C HIS A 71 -28.53 7.20 6.46
N LYS A 72 -28.04 8.43 6.28
CA LYS A 72 -28.32 9.61 7.11
C LYS A 72 -29.14 10.60 6.30
#